data_AF-A0A3T1D2W1-F1
#
_entry.id   AF-A0A3T1D2W1-F1
#
_cell.length_a   1.000
_cell.length_b   1.000
_cell.length_c   1.000
_cell.angle_alpha   90.00
_cell.angle_beta   90.00
_cell.angle_gamma   90.00
#
_symmetry.space_group_name_H-M   'P 1'
#
loop_
_entity.id
_entity.type
_entity.pdbx_description
1 polymer ?
#
loop_
_entity_poly.entity_id
_entity_poly.type
_entity_poly.pdbx_seq_one_letter_code
_entity_poly.pdbx_strand_id
1 'polypeptide(L)'
;MIKINKLEIENVKRVKAVKIEPTASGLTIVGGRNNQGKTSVLDSIAWGLGGNKYRPSQPDREGSVVPPFLSITLSNGLVVERKGKNSDLKVIDPNGVKGGQQLLDSFVEELAIDLPKFMSAKSGEKANILLRIIGVGQQLHELEVKEQEIYNRRHTIGQIADQKAKFAKEQTYFPDAPKEPVSASELIQQQQGILARNGENHRKRQQLLQIKTLYGSLSEEIVHLKEKLQAAEARFEQTAYDLEIAKKDSLELQDESTAELESNIRQIDEINRKVRANLDKDKAETDASDYRVQYDQLTAAINDIRTQKTDLLTNANLPLEGLSVAEGELIYHGKKWDNMSGSDQLKVSTAIVRKLKPNCGFILLDKLEQMDLETLKEFGQWLEQEGLQAIATRVSTGEECSIIIEDGYVAGQEDIQLQKPPGEIDPGPSWKVGEF
;
A
#
# COMPACT_ATOMS: atom_id res chain seq x y z
N MET A 1 -15.02 5.10 -34.01
CA MET A 1 -13.59 5.44 -34.03
C MET A 1 -13.28 6.27 -35.25
N ILE A 2 -12.66 7.44 -35.07
CA ILE A 2 -12.28 8.39 -36.11
C ILE A 2 -10.85 8.10 -36.54
N LYS A 3 -10.62 8.06 -37.85
CA LYS A 3 -9.34 7.71 -38.47
C LYS A 3 -8.93 8.79 -39.47
N ILE A 4 -7.68 8.76 -39.91
CA ILE A 4 -7.16 9.66 -40.94
C ILE A 4 -7.33 8.95 -42.30
N ASN A 5 -8.22 9.48 -43.15
CA ASN A 5 -8.45 8.93 -44.48
C ASN A 5 -7.43 9.47 -45.48
N LYS A 6 -7.10 10.76 -45.38
CA LYS A 6 -6.26 11.45 -46.35
C LYS A 6 -5.42 12.52 -45.67
N LEU A 7 -4.16 12.60 -46.07
CA LEU A 7 -3.18 13.55 -45.60
C LEU A 7 -2.50 14.23 -46.79
N GLU A 8 -2.53 15.55 -46.80
CA GLU A 8 -1.86 16.39 -47.80
C GLU A 8 -0.99 17.41 -47.06
N ILE A 9 0.32 17.40 -47.34
CA ILE A 9 1.31 18.25 -46.70
C ILE A 9 2.16 18.88 -47.79
N GLU A 10 2.36 20.20 -47.73
CA GLU A 10 3.26 20.91 -48.63
C GLU A 10 4.09 21.93 -47.85
N ASN A 11 5.39 21.99 -48.15
CA ASN A 11 6.31 22.99 -47.58
C ASN A 11 6.35 23.06 -46.03
N VAL A 12 6.13 21.93 -45.34
CA VAL A 12 6.28 21.82 -43.88
C VAL A 12 7.63 21.17 -43.52
N LYS A 13 8.50 21.89 -42.82
CA LYS A 13 9.84 21.43 -42.41
C LYS A 13 10.66 20.89 -43.58
N ARG A 14 10.80 19.56 -43.71
CA ARG A 14 11.53 18.90 -44.82
C ARG A 14 10.62 18.34 -45.90
N VAL A 15 9.30 18.38 -45.72
CA VAL A 15 8.33 17.93 -46.71
C VAL A 15 8.22 18.97 -47.81
N LYS A 16 8.43 18.55 -49.06
CA LYS A 16 8.17 19.37 -50.24
C LYS A 16 6.71 19.23 -50.63
N ALA A 17 6.27 18.03 -51.02
CA ALA A 17 4.88 17.70 -51.23
C ALA A 17 4.63 16.22 -50.92
N VAL A 18 3.65 15.93 -50.07
CA VAL A 18 3.29 14.57 -49.65
C VAL A 18 1.78 14.43 -49.68
N LYS A 19 1.30 13.43 -50.41
CA LYS A 19 -0.10 13.01 -50.42
C LYS A 19 -0.19 11.54 -50.03
N ILE A 20 -0.85 11.25 -48.91
CA ILE A 20 -0.90 9.92 -48.32
C ILE A 20 -2.35 9.57 -48.00
N GLU A 21 -2.72 8.33 -48.32
CA GLU A 21 -3.96 7.69 -47.88
C GLU A 21 -3.57 6.49 -47.01
N PRO A 22 -3.50 6.65 -45.68
CA PRO A 22 -3.11 5.56 -44.79
C PRO A 22 -4.13 4.43 -44.80
N THR A 23 -3.70 3.22 -44.43
CA THR A 23 -4.61 2.08 -44.32
C THR A 23 -5.71 2.36 -43.29
N ALA A 24 -6.95 1.95 -43.59
CA ALA A 24 -8.09 2.19 -42.70
C ALA A 24 -7.97 1.43 -41.36
N SER A 25 -7.13 0.41 -41.26
CA SER A 25 -6.80 -0.29 -40.01
C SER A 25 -5.40 -0.90 -40.14
N GLY A 26 -4.80 -1.23 -39.01
CA GLY A 26 -3.45 -1.79 -38.96
C GLY A 26 -2.37 -0.72 -39.01
N LEU A 27 -1.21 -1.12 -39.51
CA LEU A 27 0.01 -0.32 -39.46
C LEU A 27 0.37 0.22 -40.85
N THR A 28 0.38 1.55 -41.00
CA THR A 28 0.97 2.24 -42.16
C THR A 28 2.38 2.70 -41.81
N ILE A 29 3.39 2.16 -42.48
CA ILE A 29 4.79 2.51 -42.24
C ILE A 29 5.28 3.51 -43.30
N VAL A 30 5.69 4.69 -42.83
CA VAL A 30 6.41 5.71 -43.59
C VAL A 30 7.91 5.43 -43.47
N GLY A 31 8.45 4.79 -44.51
CA GLY A 31 9.86 4.47 -44.72
C GLY A 31 10.66 5.59 -45.38
N GLY A 32 11.97 5.38 -45.49
CA GLY A 32 12.95 6.29 -46.09
C GLY A 32 14.24 6.37 -45.27
N ARG A 33 15.31 6.88 -45.87
CA ARG A 33 16.58 7.12 -45.18
C ARG A 33 16.47 8.27 -44.16
N ASN A 34 17.50 8.46 -43.35
CA ASN A 34 17.57 9.61 -42.46
C ASN A 34 17.53 10.92 -43.25
N ASN A 35 16.99 11.97 -42.63
CA ASN A 35 16.84 13.32 -43.20
C ASN A 35 15.92 13.48 -44.42
N GLN A 36 15.19 12.44 -44.83
CA GLN A 36 14.28 12.52 -45.99
C GLN A 36 12.92 13.20 -45.70
N GLY A 37 12.57 13.41 -44.43
CA GLY A 37 11.31 14.08 -44.05
C GLY A 37 10.24 13.18 -43.41
N LYS A 38 10.54 11.92 -43.09
CA LYS A 38 9.61 11.00 -42.39
C LYS A 38 9.00 11.59 -41.11
N THR A 39 9.83 12.04 -40.18
CA THR A 39 9.37 12.65 -38.92
C THR A 39 8.61 13.95 -39.18
N SER A 40 8.97 14.69 -40.23
CA SER A 40 8.21 15.89 -40.63
C SER A 40 6.76 15.56 -41.02
N VAL A 41 6.50 14.37 -41.59
CA VAL A 41 5.13 13.90 -41.87
C VAL A 41 4.34 13.71 -40.58
N LEU A 42 4.88 12.98 -39.60
CA LEU A 42 4.22 12.81 -38.29
C LEU A 42 4.03 14.14 -37.54
N ASP A 43 5.05 15.00 -37.52
CA ASP A 43 4.97 16.33 -36.91
C ASP A 43 3.88 17.18 -37.54
N SER A 44 3.66 17.03 -38.85
CA SER A 44 2.62 17.75 -39.58
C SER A 44 1.23 17.26 -39.18
N ILE A 45 1.04 15.94 -39.04
CA ILE A 45 -0.21 15.36 -38.52
C ILE A 45 -0.45 15.84 -37.09
N ALA A 46 0.58 15.81 -36.24
CA ALA A 46 0.51 16.26 -34.85
C ALA A 46 0.15 17.74 -34.75
N TRP A 47 0.74 18.60 -35.58
CA TRP A 47 0.42 20.03 -35.63
C TRP A 47 -0.99 20.31 -36.16
N GLY A 48 -1.45 19.53 -37.14
CA GLY A 48 -2.81 19.61 -37.66
C GLY A 48 -3.85 19.32 -36.59
N LEU A 49 -3.71 18.18 -35.92
CA LEU A 49 -4.73 17.65 -35.02
C LEU A 49 -4.59 18.14 -33.58
N GLY A 50 -3.37 18.39 -33.10
CA GLY A 50 -3.08 18.81 -31.73
C GLY A 50 -2.97 20.33 -31.52
N GLY A 51 -3.23 21.12 -32.55
CA GLY A 51 -3.25 22.58 -32.42
C GLY A 51 -1.86 23.21 -32.24
N ASN A 52 -1.80 24.42 -31.68
CA ASN A 52 -0.56 25.20 -31.56
C ASN A 52 0.46 24.61 -30.58
N LYS A 53 0.06 23.67 -29.71
CA LYS A 53 0.96 22.96 -28.79
C LYS A 53 2.02 22.14 -29.53
N TYR A 54 1.68 21.66 -30.73
CA TYR A 54 2.55 20.88 -31.60
C TYR A 54 3.08 21.69 -32.78
N ARG A 55 2.95 23.02 -32.76
CA ARG A 55 3.48 23.88 -33.82
C ARG A 55 5.01 23.84 -33.79
N PRO A 56 5.68 23.46 -34.89
CA PRO A 56 7.13 23.59 -34.99
C PRO A 56 7.56 25.04 -34.79
N SER A 57 8.70 25.27 -34.15
CA SER A 57 9.29 26.61 -34.00
C SER A 57 9.49 27.30 -35.34
N GLN A 58 9.90 26.53 -36.35
CA GLN A 58 10.01 26.92 -37.74
C GLN A 58 9.25 25.89 -38.60
N PRO A 59 7.97 26.15 -38.93
CA PRO A 59 7.15 25.21 -39.71
C PRO A 59 7.46 25.30 -41.21
N ASP A 60 7.91 26.46 -41.69
CA ASP A 60 8.25 26.69 -43.09
C ASP A 60 9.43 25.84 -43.55
N ARG A 61 9.33 25.28 -44.76
CA ARG A 61 10.46 24.62 -45.40
C ARG A 61 11.54 25.62 -45.75
N GLU A 62 12.77 25.33 -45.34
CA GLU A 62 13.95 26.14 -45.67
C GLU A 62 14.07 26.33 -47.19
N GLY A 63 14.17 27.58 -47.62
CA GLY A 63 14.29 27.95 -49.03
C GLY A 63 12.97 27.98 -49.84
N SER A 64 11.81 27.70 -49.23
CA SER A 64 10.52 27.85 -49.91
C SER A 64 9.97 29.27 -49.73
N VAL A 65 9.40 29.83 -50.81
CA VAL A 65 8.64 31.10 -50.80
C VAL A 65 7.13 30.89 -50.65
N VAL A 66 6.68 29.63 -50.71
CA VAL A 66 5.28 29.24 -50.57
C VAL A 66 5.03 28.84 -49.11
N PRO A 67 3.99 29.40 -48.46
CA PRO A 67 3.70 29.10 -47.06
C PRO A 67 3.27 27.64 -46.88
N PRO A 68 3.45 27.06 -45.67
CA PRO A 68 3.02 25.72 -45.32
C PRO A 68 1.56 25.41 -45.69
N PHE A 69 1.35 24.22 -46.23
CA PHE A 69 0.05 23.61 -46.43
C PHE A 69 -0.10 22.35 -45.59
N LEU A 70 -1.26 22.20 -44.96
CA LEU A 70 -1.69 20.96 -44.38
C LEU A 70 -3.18 20.79 -44.62
N SER A 71 -3.60 19.62 -45.07
CA SER A 71 -5.00 19.19 -45.10
C SER A 71 -5.11 17.74 -44.63
N ILE A 72 -5.93 17.51 -43.61
CA ILE A 72 -6.19 16.19 -43.05
C ILE A 72 -7.69 15.94 -43.15
N THR A 73 -8.09 14.89 -43.87
CA THR A 73 -9.48 14.44 -43.93
C THR A 73 -9.66 13.25 -43.00
N LEU A 74 -10.56 13.41 -42.02
CA LEU A 74 -10.92 12.38 -41.06
C LEU A 74 -12.06 11.51 -41.59
N SER A 75 -12.20 10.31 -41.04
CA SER A 75 -13.17 9.31 -41.49
C SER A 75 -14.64 9.68 -41.27
N ASN A 76 -14.91 10.67 -40.40
CA ASN A 76 -16.23 11.26 -40.21
C ASN A 76 -16.51 12.44 -41.15
N GLY A 77 -15.62 12.73 -42.09
CA GLY A 77 -15.74 13.81 -43.06
C GLY A 77 -15.25 15.18 -42.56
N LEU A 78 -14.72 15.27 -41.33
CA LEU A 78 -14.06 16.49 -40.87
C LEU A 78 -12.77 16.75 -41.67
N VAL A 79 -12.61 17.98 -42.14
CA VAL A 79 -11.40 18.43 -42.83
C VAL A 79 -10.68 19.44 -41.95
N VAL A 80 -9.41 19.16 -41.65
CA VAL A 80 -8.53 20.03 -40.87
C VAL A 80 -7.49 20.64 -41.81
N GLU A 81 -7.63 21.93 -42.08
CA GLU A 81 -6.70 22.67 -42.94
C GLU A 81 -5.85 23.64 -42.13
N ARG A 82 -4.57 23.74 -42.47
CA ARG A 82 -3.71 24.88 -42.14
C ARG A 82 -3.17 25.47 -43.42
N LYS A 83 -3.44 26.75 -43.65
CA LYS A 83 -2.99 27.45 -44.86
C LYS A 83 -2.82 28.95 -44.65
N GLY A 84 -2.07 29.58 -45.54
CA GLY A 84 -1.78 31.02 -45.53
C GLY A 84 -0.53 31.37 -44.71
N LYS A 85 -0.16 32.66 -44.74
CA LYS A 85 1.11 33.16 -44.18
C LYS A 85 1.33 32.82 -42.69
N ASN A 86 0.24 32.73 -41.92
CA ASN A 86 0.28 32.38 -40.50
C ASN A 86 -0.04 30.91 -40.22
N SER A 87 -0.35 30.12 -41.25
CA SER A 87 -0.82 28.73 -41.13
C SER A 87 -2.04 28.58 -40.21
N ASP A 88 -3.04 29.45 -40.44
CA ASP A 88 -4.25 29.50 -39.62
C ASP A 88 -5.03 28.20 -39.72
N LEU A 89 -5.49 27.70 -38.55
CA LEU A 89 -6.27 26.48 -38.46
C LEU A 89 -7.72 26.73 -38.92
N LYS A 90 -8.21 25.86 -39.81
CA LYS A 90 -9.61 25.79 -40.23
C LYS A 90 -10.07 24.36 -40.06
N VAL A 91 -11.08 24.17 -39.22
CA VAL A 91 -11.76 22.88 -39.09
C VAL A 91 -13.08 23.00 -39.82
N ILE A 92 -13.36 22.12 -40.76
CA ILE A 92 -14.55 22.17 -41.61
C ILE A 92 -15.31 20.87 -41.39
N ASP A 93 -16.58 20.97 -41.00
CA ASP A 93 -17.46 19.81 -40.85
C ASP A 93 -17.97 19.31 -42.22
N PRO A 94 -18.58 18.11 -42.27
CA PRO A 94 -19.14 17.57 -43.52
C PRO A 94 -20.21 18.47 -44.16
N ASN A 95 -20.82 19.37 -43.40
CA ASN A 95 -21.85 20.32 -43.87
C ASN A 95 -21.24 21.65 -44.34
N GLY A 96 -19.92 21.82 -44.27
CA GLY A 96 -19.21 23.05 -44.65
C GLY A 96 -19.16 24.13 -43.56
N VAL A 97 -19.64 23.83 -42.35
CA VAL A 97 -19.58 24.73 -41.19
C VAL A 97 -18.17 24.72 -40.61
N LYS A 98 -17.64 25.92 -40.34
CA LYS A 98 -16.31 26.09 -39.74
C LYS A 98 -16.38 25.89 -38.23
N GLY A 99 -15.62 24.93 -37.73
CA GLY A 99 -15.35 24.70 -36.30
C GLY A 99 -13.98 25.24 -35.86
N GLY A 100 -13.76 25.23 -34.55
CA GLY A 100 -12.46 25.50 -33.93
C GLY A 100 -11.76 24.24 -33.43
N GLN A 101 -10.59 24.42 -32.82
CA GLN A 101 -9.81 23.33 -32.21
C GLN A 101 -10.62 22.51 -31.17
N GLN A 102 -11.53 23.15 -30.42
CA GLN A 102 -12.39 22.47 -29.44
C GLN A 102 -13.22 21.33 -30.05
N LEU A 103 -13.64 21.47 -31.31
CA LEU A 103 -14.37 20.42 -32.01
C LEU A 103 -13.46 19.22 -32.28
N LEU A 104 -12.20 19.46 -32.68
CA LEU A 104 -11.19 18.41 -32.85
C LEU A 104 -10.81 17.76 -31.54
N ASP A 105 -10.67 18.54 -30.47
CA ASP A 105 -10.34 18.06 -29.14
C ASP A 105 -11.43 17.16 -28.56
N SER A 106 -12.64 17.13 -29.12
CA SER A 106 -13.67 16.15 -28.72
C SER A 106 -13.43 14.75 -29.31
N PHE A 107 -12.66 14.66 -30.40
CA PHE A 107 -12.44 13.45 -31.19
C PHE A 107 -11.01 12.92 -31.10
N VAL A 108 -10.04 13.79 -30.90
CA VAL A 108 -8.61 13.47 -30.85
C VAL A 108 -8.11 13.44 -29.42
N GLU A 109 -7.23 12.50 -29.10
CA GLU A 109 -6.56 12.39 -27.80
C GLU A 109 -5.11 12.87 -27.90
N GLU A 110 -4.64 13.61 -26.89
CA GLU A 110 -3.27 14.17 -26.92
C GLU A 110 -2.22 13.06 -26.97
N LEU A 111 -2.43 11.99 -26.20
CA LEU A 111 -1.50 10.86 -26.15
C LEU A 111 -1.51 10.02 -27.45
N ALA A 112 -2.58 10.10 -28.26
CA ALA A 112 -2.62 9.46 -29.57
C ALA A 112 -1.74 10.19 -30.59
N ILE A 113 -1.57 11.51 -30.39
CA ILE A 113 -0.70 12.37 -31.21
C ILE A 113 0.77 12.21 -30.80
N ASP A 114 1.04 12.02 -29.50
CA ASP A 114 2.40 11.94 -28.96
C ASP A 114 2.51 10.81 -27.92
N LEU A 115 2.58 9.58 -28.43
CA LEU A 115 2.85 8.41 -27.60
C LEU A 115 4.24 8.41 -26.95
N PRO A 116 5.32 8.90 -27.61
CA PRO A 116 6.64 9.02 -26.99
C PRO A 116 6.65 9.80 -25.66
N LYS A 117 5.84 10.85 -25.55
CA LYS A 117 5.66 11.58 -24.29
C LYS A 117 5.06 10.73 -23.18
N PHE A 118 4.09 9.86 -23.49
CA PHE A 118 3.56 8.90 -22.51
C PHE A 118 4.62 7.87 -22.10
N MET A 119 5.34 7.31 -23.07
CA MET A 119 6.37 6.30 -22.79
C MET A 119 7.52 6.84 -21.92
N SER A 120 7.87 8.12 -22.09
CA SER A 120 8.91 8.80 -21.30
C SER A 120 8.41 9.39 -19.98
N ALA A 121 7.10 9.37 -19.70
CA ALA A 121 6.54 9.84 -18.43
C ALA A 121 7.03 9.00 -17.24
N LYS A 122 6.94 9.56 -16.03
CA LYS A 122 7.34 8.83 -14.80
C LYS A 122 6.40 7.64 -14.54
N SER A 123 6.89 6.56 -13.93
CA SER A 123 6.10 5.36 -13.64
C SER A 123 4.80 5.67 -12.89
N GLY A 124 4.86 6.56 -11.89
CA GLY A 124 3.68 7.01 -11.15
C GLY A 124 2.68 7.80 -12.00
N GLU A 125 3.14 8.61 -12.96
CA GLU A 125 2.24 9.34 -13.87
C GLU A 125 1.51 8.36 -14.80
N LYS A 126 2.22 7.36 -15.33
CA LYS A 126 1.63 6.30 -16.17
C LYS A 126 0.56 5.50 -15.42
N ALA A 127 0.87 5.09 -14.19
CA ALA A 127 -0.09 4.38 -13.35
C ALA A 127 -1.32 5.24 -13.02
N ASN A 128 -1.11 6.51 -12.66
CA ASN A 128 -2.21 7.44 -12.38
C ASN A 128 -3.12 7.66 -13.59
N ILE A 129 -2.57 7.74 -14.81
CA ILE A 129 -3.37 7.82 -16.04
C ILE A 129 -4.26 6.57 -16.16
N LEU A 130 -3.71 5.37 -15.98
CA LEU A 130 -4.50 4.13 -16.02
C LEU A 130 -5.58 4.10 -14.94
N LEU A 131 -5.23 4.42 -13.69
CA LEU A 131 -6.16 4.44 -12.55
C LEU A 131 -7.31 5.43 -12.74
N ARG A 132 -7.05 6.58 -13.37
CA ARG A 132 -8.07 7.57 -13.72
C ARG A 132 -9.01 7.04 -14.80
N ILE A 133 -8.49 6.30 -15.78
CA ILE A 133 -9.28 5.72 -16.88
C ILE A 133 -10.26 4.66 -16.36
N ILE A 134 -9.79 3.78 -15.47
CA ILE A 134 -10.63 2.72 -14.90
C ILE A 134 -11.55 3.22 -13.78
N GLY A 135 -11.35 4.45 -13.29
CA GLY A 135 -12.22 5.09 -12.29
C GLY A 135 -12.05 4.57 -10.86
N VAL A 136 -11.09 3.67 -10.60
CA VAL A 136 -10.88 3.07 -9.27
C VAL A 136 -9.76 3.73 -8.47
N GLY A 137 -9.14 4.80 -8.98
CA GLY A 137 -7.97 5.41 -8.35
C GLY A 137 -8.18 5.84 -6.89
N GLN A 138 -9.33 6.43 -6.57
CA GLN A 138 -9.65 6.84 -5.19
C GLN A 138 -9.84 5.63 -4.26
N GLN A 139 -10.60 4.62 -4.71
CA GLN A 139 -10.85 3.40 -3.94
C GLN A 139 -9.56 2.62 -3.70
N LEU A 140 -8.68 2.53 -4.70
CA LEU A 140 -7.38 1.89 -4.56
C LEU A 140 -6.51 2.63 -3.54
N HIS A 141 -6.47 3.96 -3.60
CA HIS A 141 -5.71 4.75 -2.64
C HIS A 141 -6.20 4.57 -1.20
N GLU A 142 -7.52 4.54 -0.99
CA GLU A 142 -8.10 4.27 0.34
C GLU A 142 -7.72 2.87 0.87
N LEU A 143 -7.68 1.85 0.00
CA LEU A 143 -7.23 0.51 0.37
C LEU A 143 -5.73 0.46 0.69
N GLU A 144 -4.89 1.20 -0.06
CA GLU A 144 -3.45 1.31 0.22
C GLU A 144 -3.17 1.98 1.56
N VAL A 145 -3.87 3.07 1.88
CA VAL A 145 -3.77 3.75 3.18
C VAL A 145 -4.18 2.80 4.31
N LYS A 146 -5.32 2.11 4.16
CA LYS A 146 -5.78 1.12 5.16
C LYS A 146 -4.80 -0.04 5.33
N GLU A 147 -4.23 -0.57 4.25
CA GLU A 147 -3.21 -1.62 4.34
C GLU A 147 -2.00 -1.13 5.13
N GLN A 148 -1.52 0.08 4.86
CA GLN A 148 -0.36 0.65 5.53
C GLN A 148 -0.62 0.85 7.04
N GLU A 149 -1.80 1.34 7.41
CA GLU A 149 -2.21 1.50 8.81
C GLU A 149 -2.24 0.15 9.56
N ILE A 150 -2.88 -0.86 8.96
CA ILE A 150 -2.98 -2.20 9.56
C ILE A 150 -1.61 -2.88 9.61
N TYR A 151 -0.79 -2.71 8.58
CA TYR A 151 0.59 -3.19 8.56
C TYR A 151 1.42 -2.60 9.70
N ASN A 152 1.36 -1.29 9.90
CA ASN A 152 2.06 -0.60 10.99
C ASN A 152 1.59 -1.14 12.35
N ARG A 153 0.27 -1.28 12.54
CA ARG A 153 -0.31 -1.86 13.76
C ARG A 153 0.15 -3.30 13.99
N ARG A 154 0.15 -4.14 12.93
CA ARG A 154 0.64 -5.52 13.00
C ARG A 154 2.11 -5.58 13.37
N HIS A 155 2.93 -4.67 12.83
CA HIS A 155 4.34 -4.61 13.17
C HIS A 155 4.56 -4.34 14.67
N THR A 156 3.86 -3.34 15.23
CA THR A 156 3.90 -3.04 16.67
C THR A 156 3.42 -4.22 17.51
N ILE A 157 2.28 -4.83 17.16
CA ILE A 157 1.75 -5.99 17.88
C ILE A 157 2.71 -7.18 17.81
N GLY A 158 3.36 -7.42 16.66
CA GLY A 158 4.36 -8.47 16.52
C GLY A 158 5.58 -8.26 17.43
N GLN A 159 6.04 -7.03 17.59
CA GLN A 159 7.12 -6.69 18.52
C GLN A 159 6.70 -6.95 19.98
N ILE A 160 5.49 -6.54 20.36
CA ILE A 160 4.95 -6.76 21.72
C ILE A 160 4.77 -8.26 22.00
N ALA A 161 4.23 -9.01 21.03
CA ALA A 161 4.03 -10.46 21.14
C ALA A 161 5.37 -11.18 21.37
N ASP A 162 6.41 -10.84 20.60
CA ASP A 162 7.74 -11.42 20.75
C ASP A 162 8.37 -11.08 22.12
N GLN A 163 8.23 -9.83 22.57
CA GLN A 163 8.72 -9.41 23.89
C GLN A 163 8.00 -10.17 25.02
N LYS A 164 6.67 -10.29 24.96
CA LYS A 164 5.86 -11.00 25.95
C LYS A 164 6.15 -12.50 25.96
N ALA A 165 6.34 -13.11 24.80
CA ALA A 165 6.70 -14.52 24.68
C ALA A 165 8.08 -14.80 25.28
N LYS A 166 9.07 -13.91 25.08
CA LYS A 166 10.39 -14.01 25.72
C LYS A 166 10.29 -13.87 27.23
N PHE A 167 9.56 -12.87 27.71
CA PHE A 167 9.32 -12.66 29.14
C PHE A 167 8.67 -13.89 29.80
N ALA A 168 7.65 -14.48 29.18
CA ALA A 168 6.99 -15.67 29.69
C ALA A 168 7.93 -16.90 29.74
N LYS A 169 8.82 -17.07 28.74
CA LYS A 169 9.81 -18.16 28.73
C LYS A 169 10.87 -18.03 29.81
N GLU A 170 11.22 -16.81 30.19
CA GLU A 170 12.21 -16.54 31.24
C GLU A 170 11.64 -16.72 32.66
N GLN A 171 10.31 -16.80 32.81
CA GLN A 171 9.68 -17.04 34.11
C GLN A 171 9.99 -18.44 34.65
N THR A 172 10.27 -18.49 35.95
CA THR A 172 10.55 -19.73 36.67
C THR A 172 9.27 -20.55 36.82
N TYR A 173 9.34 -21.85 36.52
CA TYR A 173 8.21 -22.77 36.62
C TYR A 173 8.55 -23.93 37.54
N PHE A 174 7.66 -24.20 38.49
CA PHE A 174 7.82 -25.26 39.49
C PHE A 174 6.80 -26.37 39.22
N PRO A 175 7.19 -27.50 38.60
CA PRO A 175 6.25 -28.57 38.21
C PRO A 175 5.58 -29.27 39.40
N ASP A 176 6.21 -29.24 40.57
CA ASP A 176 5.73 -29.94 41.77
C ASP A 176 4.78 -29.09 42.63
N ALA A 177 4.50 -27.84 42.23
CA ALA A 177 3.63 -26.95 42.99
C ALA A 177 2.14 -27.23 42.69
N PRO A 178 1.24 -27.21 43.71
CA PRO A 178 -0.20 -27.34 43.51
C PRO A 178 -0.77 -26.26 42.60
N LYS A 179 -1.93 -26.52 41.98
CA LYS A 179 -2.60 -25.54 41.08
C LYS A 179 -3.21 -24.35 41.81
N GLU A 180 -3.54 -24.52 43.10
CA GLU A 180 -4.20 -23.50 43.92
C GLU A 180 -3.42 -23.29 45.23
N PRO A 181 -3.43 -22.06 45.81
CA PRO A 181 -2.76 -21.77 47.07
C PRO A 181 -3.35 -22.61 48.22
N VAL A 182 -2.48 -23.16 49.06
CA VAL A 182 -2.87 -23.93 50.25
C VAL A 182 -3.12 -22.97 51.41
N SER A 183 -4.29 -23.09 52.05
CA SER A 183 -4.69 -22.23 53.17
C SER A 183 -3.98 -22.61 54.47
N ALA A 184 -3.19 -21.69 55.04
CA ALA A 184 -2.54 -21.85 56.35
C ALA A 184 -3.40 -21.35 57.53
N SER A 185 -4.64 -20.89 57.27
CA SER A 185 -5.47 -20.19 58.26
C SER A 185 -5.76 -21.03 59.50
N GLU A 186 -6.05 -22.32 59.34
CA GLU A 186 -6.38 -23.22 60.45
C GLU A 186 -5.16 -23.53 61.32
N LEU A 187 -3.99 -23.74 60.69
CA LEU A 187 -2.74 -24.02 61.39
C LEU A 187 -2.22 -22.80 62.18
N ILE A 188 -2.41 -21.59 61.63
CA ILE A 188 -2.08 -20.34 62.32
C ILE A 188 -2.96 -20.14 63.56
N GLN A 189 -4.26 -20.43 63.47
CA GLN A 189 -5.16 -20.36 64.63
C GLN A 189 -4.79 -21.40 65.71
N GLN A 190 -4.43 -22.61 65.31
CA GLN A 190 -3.96 -23.65 66.23
C GLN A 190 -2.67 -23.24 66.96
N GLN A 191 -1.70 -22.68 66.24
CA GLN A 191 -0.45 -22.18 66.82
C GLN A 191 -0.72 -21.07 67.85
N GLN A 192 -1.58 -20.10 67.52
CA GLN A 192 -1.94 -19.02 68.45
C GLN A 192 -2.61 -19.55 69.73
N GLY A 193 -3.48 -20.57 69.61
CA GLY A 193 -4.12 -21.22 70.75
C GLY A 193 -3.12 -21.96 71.66
N ILE A 194 -2.11 -22.61 71.09
CA ILE A 194 -1.06 -23.30 71.86
C ILE A 194 -0.14 -22.30 72.57
N LEU A 195 0.25 -21.23 71.88
CA LEU A 195 1.09 -20.17 72.47
C LEU A 195 0.40 -19.47 73.66
N ALA A 196 -0.91 -19.23 73.55
CA ALA A 196 -1.70 -18.67 74.65
C ALA A 196 -1.72 -19.60 75.87
N ARG A 197 -1.95 -20.91 75.67
CA ARG A 197 -1.97 -21.92 76.75
C ARG A 197 -0.59 -22.08 77.40
N ASN A 198 0.48 -22.11 76.61
CA ASN A 198 1.85 -22.18 77.14
C ASN A 198 2.23 -20.92 77.94
N GLY A 199 1.78 -19.74 77.53
CA GLY A 199 1.96 -18.49 78.27
C GLY A 199 1.29 -18.51 79.65
N GLU A 200 0.06 -19.02 79.74
CA GLU A 200 -0.66 -19.18 81.02
C GLU A 200 0.02 -20.22 81.94
N ASN A 201 0.47 -21.34 81.38
CA ASN A 201 1.19 -22.37 82.14
C ASN A 201 2.49 -21.83 82.73
N HIS A 202 3.24 -21.04 81.96
CA HIS A 202 4.46 -20.39 82.44
C HIS A 202 4.18 -19.42 83.58
N ARG A 203 3.10 -18.61 83.49
CA ARG A 203 2.67 -17.70 84.54
C ARG A 203 2.31 -18.45 85.84
N LYS A 204 1.60 -19.57 85.75
CA LYS A 204 1.25 -20.42 86.91
C LYS A 204 2.51 -21.00 87.58
N ARG A 205 3.49 -21.46 86.80
CA ARG A 205 4.79 -21.96 87.33
C ARG A 205 5.58 -20.87 88.05
N GLN A 206 5.60 -19.64 87.52
CA GLN A 206 6.27 -18.52 88.19
C GLN A 206 5.59 -18.15 89.52
N GLN A 207 4.26 -18.14 89.58
CA GLN A 207 3.52 -17.91 90.82
C GLN A 207 3.81 -18.98 91.88
N LEU A 208 3.87 -20.25 91.48
CA LEU A 208 4.25 -21.34 92.39
C LEU A 208 5.64 -21.14 93.00
N LEU A 209 6.62 -20.74 92.18
CA LEU A 209 7.99 -20.50 92.64
C LEU A 209 8.03 -19.36 93.67
N GLN A 210 7.31 -18.25 93.40
CA GLN A 210 7.21 -17.10 94.30
C GLN A 210 6.55 -17.46 95.64
N ILE A 211 5.46 -18.25 95.61
CA ILE A 211 4.78 -18.70 96.83
C ILE A 211 5.66 -19.67 97.62
N LYS A 212 6.43 -20.52 96.95
CA LYS A 212 7.35 -21.46 97.60
C LYS A 212 8.50 -20.74 98.30
N THR A 213 9.06 -19.69 97.69
CA THR A 213 10.08 -18.85 98.35
C THR A 213 9.51 -18.08 99.53
N LEU A 214 8.28 -17.55 99.39
CA LEU A 214 7.58 -16.86 100.48
C LEU A 214 7.26 -17.81 101.65
N TYR A 215 6.86 -19.05 101.33
CA TYR A 215 6.59 -20.09 102.32
C TYR A 215 7.85 -20.46 103.10
N GLY A 216 9.01 -20.55 102.43
CA GLY A 216 10.29 -20.79 103.08
C GLY A 216 10.65 -19.67 104.06
N SER A 217 10.57 -18.40 103.64
CA SER A 217 10.88 -17.26 104.51
C SER A 217 9.92 -17.15 105.69
N LEU A 218 8.61 -17.36 105.45
CA LEU A 218 7.60 -17.37 106.51
C LEU A 218 7.78 -18.57 107.45
N SER A 219 8.25 -19.72 106.96
CA SER A 219 8.52 -20.89 107.81
C SER A 219 9.67 -20.64 108.79
N GLU A 220 10.72 -19.92 108.38
CA GLU A 220 11.81 -19.50 109.26
C GLU A 220 11.32 -18.46 110.29
N GLU A 221 10.47 -17.52 109.85
CA GLU A 221 9.83 -16.53 110.70
C GLU A 221 8.86 -17.19 111.71
N ILE A 222 8.17 -18.26 111.32
CA ILE A 222 7.30 -19.08 112.18
C ILE A 222 8.11 -19.85 113.23
N VAL A 223 9.32 -20.33 112.93
CA VAL A 223 10.18 -20.96 113.95
C VAL A 223 10.56 -19.93 115.03
N HIS A 224 10.89 -18.71 114.63
CA HIS A 224 11.16 -17.60 115.55
C HIS A 224 9.90 -17.17 116.33
N LEU A 225 8.72 -17.20 115.70
CA LEU A 225 7.45 -16.84 116.36
C LEU A 225 6.85 -17.98 117.19
N LYS A 226 7.19 -19.25 116.94
CA LYS A 226 6.77 -20.42 117.73
C LYS A 226 7.26 -20.35 119.18
N GLU A 227 8.39 -19.72 119.43
CA GLU A 227 8.84 -19.37 120.78
C GLU A 227 7.91 -18.36 121.48
N LYS A 228 7.16 -17.55 120.71
CA LYS A 228 6.14 -16.61 121.21
C LYS A 228 4.70 -17.18 121.17
N LEU A 229 4.45 -18.21 120.35
CA LEU A 229 3.13 -18.79 120.06
C LEU A 229 2.57 -19.69 121.18
N GLN A 230 3.38 -20.12 122.15
CA GLN A 230 2.86 -20.82 123.34
C GLN A 230 1.83 -19.97 124.12
N ALA A 231 1.74 -18.65 123.83
CA ALA A 231 0.74 -17.73 124.37
C ALA A 231 -0.47 -17.46 123.43
N ALA A 232 -0.50 -17.97 122.20
CA ALA A 232 -1.45 -17.54 121.15
C ALA A 232 -2.16 -18.71 120.42
N GLU A 233 -2.31 -19.85 121.08
CA GLU A 233 -3.04 -21.03 120.60
C GLU A 233 -4.56 -20.80 120.38
N ALA A 234 -5.11 -19.66 120.78
CA ALA A 234 -6.56 -19.37 120.64
C ALA A 234 -7.00 -18.85 119.25
N ARG A 235 -6.10 -18.66 118.27
CA ARG A 235 -6.44 -18.07 116.94
C ARG A 235 -6.27 -19.03 115.74
N PHE A 236 -6.11 -20.32 116.00
CA PHE A 236 -5.69 -21.34 115.03
C PHE A 236 -6.75 -21.80 114.00
N GLU A 237 -8.05 -21.63 114.25
CA GLU A 237 -9.08 -22.33 113.45
C GLU A 237 -9.43 -21.71 112.08
N GLN A 238 -9.03 -20.47 111.77
CA GLN A 238 -9.50 -19.80 110.55
C GLN A 238 -8.62 -20.02 109.31
N THR A 239 -7.35 -20.43 109.48
CA THR A 239 -6.36 -20.49 108.38
C THR A 239 -6.23 -21.88 107.75
N ALA A 240 -6.93 -22.89 108.29
CA ALA A 240 -6.87 -24.27 107.79
C ALA A 240 -7.63 -24.48 106.46
N TYR A 241 -8.58 -23.61 106.12
CA TYR A 241 -9.43 -23.75 104.93
C TYR A 241 -8.76 -23.28 103.62
N ASP A 242 -7.91 -22.26 103.67
CA ASP A 242 -7.27 -21.70 102.47
C ASP A 242 -6.11 -22.57 101.93
N LEU A 243 -5.61 -23.54 102.71
CA LEU A 243 -4.49 -24.40 102.35
C LEU A 243 -4.90 -25.65 101.54
N GLU A 244 -6.16 -26.08 101.61
CA GLU A 244 -6.65 -27.23 100.83
C GLU A 244 -6.99 -26.88 99.38
N ILE A 245 -7.45 -25.66 99.11
CA ILE A 245 -7.81 -25.21 97.75
C ILE A 245 -6.57 -25.13 96.85
N ALA A 246 -5.40 -24.78 97.40
CA ALA A 246 -4.18 -24.59 96.62
C ALA A 246 -3.41 -25.89 96.29
N LYS A 247 -3.80 -27.05 96.85
CA LYS A 247 -3.10 -28.33 96.63
C LYS A 247 -3.60 -29.11 95.42
N LYS A 248 -4.67 -28.69 94.75
CA LYS A 248 -5.33 -29.54 93.73
C LYS A 248 -5.02 -29.25 92.25
N ASP A 249 -4.18 -28.25 91.92
CA ASP A 249 -4.03 -27.80 90.51
C ASP A 249 -2.60 -27.81 89.93
N SER A 250 -1.66 -28.65 90.38
CA SER A 250 -0.25 -28.54 89.91
C SER A 250 0.47 -29.78 89.38
N LEU A 251 -0.22 -30.91 89.13
CA LEU A 251 0.45 -32.12 88.61
C LEU A 251 0.12 -32.53 87.16
N GLU A 252 -0.71 -31.79 86.42
CA GLU A 252 -0.99 -32.08 85.00
C GLU A 252 -0.89 -30.83 84.11
N LEU A 253 0.32 -30.28 83.93
CA LEU A 253 0.58 -29.27 82.90
C LEU A 253 1.82 -29.64 82.08
N GLN A 254 1.58 -30.36 80.98
CA GLN A 254 2.57 -30.59 79.92
C GLN A 254 2.45 -29.49 78.86
N ASP A 255 3.58 -28.95 78.42
CA ASP A 255 3.63 -27.94 77.35
C ASP A 255 3.53 -28.64 75.99
N GLU A 256 2.67 -28.15 75.11
CA GLU A 256 2.55 -28.67 73.74
C GLU A 256 3.60 -28.01 72.83
N SER A 257 4.27 -28.81 71.99
CA SER A 257 5.30 -28.34 71.06
C SER A 257 4.68 -27.71 69.81
N THR A 258 5.07 -26.48 69.48
CA THR A 258 4.69 -25.81 68.22
C THR A 258 5.61 -26.13 67.05
N ALA A 259 6.65 -26.95 67.23
CA ALA A 259 7.71 -27.16 66.23
C ALA A 259 7.17 -27.79 64.93
N GLU A 260 6.26 -28.75 65.02
CA GLU A 260 5.64 -29.39 63.85
C GLU A 260 4.72 -28.42 63.09
N LEU A 261 3.96 -27.59 63.82
CA LEU A 261 3.10 -26.55 63.24
C LEU A 261 3.91 -25.46 62.53
N GLU A 262 5.03 -25.01 63.10
CA GLU A 262 5.92 -24.04 62.47
C GLU A 262 6.58 -24.60 61.20
N SER A 263 6.97 -25.88 61.21
CA SER A 263 7.50 -26.55 60.02
C SER A 263 6.46 -26.64 58.91
N ASN A 264 5.22 -27.00 59.25
CA ASN A 264 4.12 -27.10 58.28
C ASN A 264 3.75 -25.73 57.68
N ILE A 265 3.74 -24.66 58.48
CA ILE A 265 3.47 -23.29 58.00
C ILE A 265 4.57 -22.83 57.04
N ARG A 266 5.86 -23.05 57.36
CA ARG A 266 6.97 -22.70 56.46
C ARG A 266 6.90 -23.47 55.15
N GLN A 267 6.54 -24.75 55.19
CA GLN A 267 6.38 -25.57 53.99
C GLN A 267 5.21 -25.08 53.12
N ILE A 268 4.09 -24.69 53.72
CA ILE A 268 2.95 -24.10 53.01
C ILE A 268 3.31 -22.75 52.37
N ASP A 269 4.09 -21.90 53.05
CA ASP A 269 4.55 -20.62 52.49
C ASP A 269 5.50 -20.82 51.30
N GLU A 270 6.42 -21.79 51.37
CA GLU A 270 7.28 -22.13 50.23
C GLU A 270 6.49 -22.70 49.05
N ILE A 271 5.51 -23.56 49.32
CA ILE A 271 4.60 -24.09 48.30
C ILE A 271 3.84 -22.92 47.65
N ASN A 272 3.23 -22.03 48.44
CA ASN A 272 2.46 -20.89 47.94
C ASN A 272 3.32 -19.90 47.13
N ARG A 273 4.60 -19.72 47.49
CA ARG A 273 5.54 -18.93 46.70
C ARG A 273 5.73 -19.53 45.30
N LYS A 274 5.85 -20.87 45.21
CA LYS A 274 5.97 -21.57 43.92
C LYS A 274 4.66 -21.51 43.10
N VAL A 275 3.50 -21.65 43.76
CA VAL A 275 2.19 -21.51 43.10
C VAL A 275 2.02 -20.11 42.51
N ARG A 276 2.38 -19.05 43.23
CA ARG A 276 2.32 -17.67 42.72
C ARG A 276 3.22 -17.47 41.49
N ALA A 277 4.45 -17.99 41.52
CA ALA A 277 5.36 -17.92 40.38
C ALA A 277 4.80 -18.64 39.14
N ASN A 278 4.14 -19.80 39.32
CA ASN A 278 3.47 -20.49 38.22
C ASN A 278 2.27 -19.71 37.68
N LEU A 279 1.42 -19.12 38.55
CA LEU A 279 0.29 -18.29 38.13
C LEU A 279 0.75 -17.04 37.36
N ASP A 280 1.84 -16.41 37.80
CA ASP A 280 2.43 -15.26 37.09
C ASP A 280 2.96 -15.67 35.71
N LYS A 281 3.54 -16.87 35.59
CA LYS A 281 3.95 -17.43 34.31
C LYS A 281 2.76 -17.75 33.40
N ASP A 282 1.73 -18.44 33.90
CA ASP A 282 0.52 -18.78 33.13
C ASP A 282 -0.18 -17.50 32.61
N LYS A 283 -0.21 -16.45 33.43
CA LYS A 283 -0.71 -15.13 33.03
C LYS A 283 0.16 -14.50 31.93
N ALA A 284 1.47 -14.57 32.05
CA ALA A 284 2.39 -14.06 31.03
C ALA A 284 2.28 -14.84 29.69
N GLU A 285 2.05 -16.15 29.74
CA GLU A 285 1.80 -16.99 28.57
C GLU A 285 0.45 -16.66 27.91
N THR A 286 -0.59 -16.42 28.72
CA THR A 286 -1.91 -15.99 28.24
C THR A 286 -1.83 -14.64 27.53
N ASP A 287 -1.19 -13.64 28.16
CA ASP A 287 -0.93 -12.33 27.56
C ASP A 287 -0.23 -12.48 26.20
N ALA A 288 0.82 -13.31 26.12
CA ALA A 288 1.57 -13.53 24.88
C ALA A 288 0.71 -14.20 23.79
N SER A 289 -0.16 -15.14 24.18
CA SER A 289 -1.11 -15.79 23.29
C SER A 289 -2.13 -14.80 22.72
N ASP A 290 -2.68 -13.92 23.55
CA ASP A 290 -3.66 -12.91 23.11
C ASP A 290 -3.07 -11.95 22.06
N TYR A 291 -1.82 -11.50 22.25
CA TYR A 291 -1.13 -10.68 21.24
C TYR A 291 -0.84 -11.46 19.95
N ARG A 292 -0.59 -12.77 20.03
CA ARG A 292 -0.43 -13.62 18.85
C ARG A 292 -1.74 -13.76 18.07
N VAL A 293 -2.87 -13.95 18.75
CA VAL A 293 -4.19 -13.96 18.10
C VAL A 293 -4.47 -12.63 17.40
N GLN A 294 -4.15 -11.49 18.03
CA GLN A 294 -4.27 -10.18 17.39
C GLN A 294 -3.37 -10.04 16.16
N TYR A 295 -2.14 -10.56 16.21
CA TYR A 295 -1.23 -10.58 15.06
C TYR A 295 -1.81 -11.38 13.88
N ASP A 296 -2.37 -12.55 14.16
CA ASP A 296 -2.96 -13.43 13.15
C ASP A 296 -4.22 -12.79 12.52
N GLN A 297 -5.05 -12.13 13.34
CA GLN A 297 -6.21 -11.35 12.86
C GLN A 297 -5.79 -10.18 11.95
N LEU A 298 -4.77 -9.42 12.34
CA LEU A 298 -4.25 -8.32 11.52
C LEU A 298 -3.62 -8.85 10.22
N THR A 299 -2.99 -10.02 10.26
CA THR A 299 -2.45 -10.68 9.05
C THR A 299 -3.57 -11.10 8.10
N ALA A 300 -4.66 -11.67 8.62
CA ALA A 300 -5.85 -11.99 7.82
C ALA A 300 -6.44 -10.71 7.19
N ALA A 301 -6.61 -9.64 7.96
CA ALA A 301 -7.13 -8.37 7.46
C ALA A 301 -6.26 -7.75 6.34
N ILE A 302 -4.92 -7.84 6.43
CA ILE A 302 -4.02 -7.40 5.35
C ILE A 302 -4.24 -8.23 4.09
N ASN A 303 -4.35 -9.55 4.23
CA ASN A 303 -4.58 -10.44 3.08
C ASN A 303 -5.94 -10.18 2.43
N ASP A 304 -6.97 -9.88 3.22
CA ASP A 304 -8.29 -9.50 2.71
C ASP A 304 -8.22 -8.17 1.93
N ILE A 305 -7.51 -7.16 2.44
CA ILE A 305 -7.33 -5.88 1.73
C ILE A 305 -6.55 -6.10 0.43
N ARG A 306 -5.51 -6.93 0.43
CA ARG A 306 -4.77 -7.28 -0.79
C ARG A 306 -5.68 -7.95 -1.82
N THR A 307 -6.52 -8.87 -1.37
CA THR A 307 -7.53 -9.53 -2.22
C THR A 307 -8.50 -8.49 -2.78
N GLN A 308 -9.03 -7.58 -1.96
CA GLN A 308 -9.90 -6.49 -2.41
C GLN A 308 -9.23 -5.57 -3.44
N LYS A 309 -7.94 -5.25 -3.29
CA LYS A 309 -7.19 -4.46 -4.28
C LYS A 309 -7.04 -5.22 -5.59
N THR A 310 -6.71 -6.50 -5.53
CA THR A 310 -6.64 -7.36 -6.72
C THR A 310 -7.99 -7.43 -7.40
N ASP A 311 -9.06 -7.73 -6.66
CA ASP A 311 -10.43 -7.80 -7.18
C ASP A 311 -10.88 -6.47 -7.79
N LEU A 312 -10.52 -5.34 -7.18
CA LEU A 312 -10.84 -4.02 -7.70
C LEU A 312 -10.17 -3.77 -9.07
N LEU A 313 -8.93 -4.24 -9.24
CA LEU A 313 -8.19 -4.12 -10.49
C LEU A 313 -8.63 -5.16 -11.54
N THR A 314 -8.95 -6.39 -11.12
CA THR A 314 -9.40 -7.47 -12.03
C THR A 314 -10.82 -7.24 -12.53
N ASN A 315 -11.71 -6.73 -11.68
CA ASN A 315 -13.08 -6.38 -12.09
C ASN A 315 -13.15 -5.03 -12.81
N ALA A 316 -12.10 -4.20 -12.69
CA ALA A 316 -11.99 -3.02 -13.52
C ALA A 316 -11.86 -3.42 -14.99
N ASN A 317 -12.58 -2.72 -15.86
CA ASN A 317 -12.55 -2.95 -17.30
C ASN A 317 -11.24 -2.40 -17.90
N LEU A 318 -10.15 -3.12 -17.63
CA LEU A 318 -8.79 -2.81 -18.03
C LEU A 318 -8.66 -2.77 -19.56
N PRO A 319 -7.76 -1.94 -20.10
CA PRO A 319 -7.62 -1.74 -21.53
C PRO A 319 -6.93 -2.91 -22.24
N LEU A 320 -6.19 -3.75 -21.51
CA LEU A 320 -5.40 -4.86 -22.03
C LEU A 320 -5.39 -6.00 -21.02
N GLU A 321 -5.52 -7.23 -21.49
CA GLU A 321 -5.44 -8.41 -20.64
C GLU A 321 -4.03 -8.54 -20.02
N GLY A 322 -3.95 -8.91 -18.75
CA GLY A 322 -2.66 -9.04 -18.04
C GLY A 322 -2.01 -7.70 -17.63
N LEU A 323 -2.65 -6.56 -17.89
CA LEU A 323 -2.24 -5.25 -17.38
C LEU A 323 -2.80 -5.03 -15.97
N SER A 324 -1.98 -4.55 -15.05
CA SER A 324 -2.38 -4.20 -13.69
C SER A 324 -1.56 -3.02 -13.16
N VAL A 325 -1.95 -2.51 -11.98
CA VAL A 325 -1.17 -1.51 -11.24
C VAL A 325 -0.78 -2.11 -9.90
N ALA A 326 0.50 -2.05 -9.55
CA ALA A 326 0.95 -2.36 -8.19
C ALA A 326 2.00 -1.35 -7.75
N GLU A 327 1.95 -0.92 -6.49
CA GLU A 327 2.91 0.03 -5.90
C GLU A 327 3.04 1.34 -6.72
N GLY A 328 1.96 1.76 -7.39
CA GLY A 328 1.98 2.94 -8.25
C GLY A 328 2.74 2.75 -9.57
N GLU A 329 3.00 1.52 -10.00
CA GLU A 329 3.65 1.20 -11.27
C GLU A 329 2.77 0.31 -12.16
N LEU A 330 2.92 0.48 -13.48
CA LEU A 330 2.28 -0.40 -14.47
C LEU A 330 2.99 -1.75 -14.50
N ILE A 331 2.21 -2.82 -14.41
CA ILE A 331 2.66 -4.21 -14.54
C ILE A 331 1.92 -4.85 -15.71
N TYR A 332 2.65 -5.53 -16.58
CA TYR A 332 2.09 -6.27 -17.71
C TYR A 332 2.69 -7.67 -17.73
N HIS A 333 1.84 -8.71 -17.65
CA HIS A 333 2.26 -10.11 -17.52
C HIS A 333 3.34 -10.33 -16.45
N GLY A 334 3.20 -9.68 -15.30
CA GLY A 334 4.11 -9.78 -14.16
C GLY A 334 5.41 -8.97 -14.27
N LYS A 335 5.63 -8.23 -15.37
CA LYS A 335 6.81 -7.38 -15.56
C LYS A 335 6.48 -5.91 -15.28
N LYS A 336 7.35 -5.23 -14.54
CA LYS A 336 7.31 -3.77 -14.37
C LYS A 336 7.71 -3.06 -15.67
N TRP A 337 7.30 -1.80 -15.83
CA TRP A 337 7.52 -1.00 -17.06
C TRP A 337 8.95 -1.02 -17.60
N ASP A 338 9.94 -0.89 -16.72
CA ASP A 338 11.37 -0.89 -17.03
C ASP A 338 11.88 -2.25 -17.56
N ASN A 339 11.18 -3.34 -17.23
CA ASN A 339 11.49 -4.70 -17.63
C ASN A 339 10.60 -5.21 -18.78
N MET A 340 9.70 -4.37 -19.31
CA MET A 340 8.90 -4.66 -20.50
C MET A 340 9.77 -4.52 -21.77
N SER A 341 9.47 -5.33 -22.79
CA SER A 341 10.05 -5.11 -24.11
C SER A 341 9.49 -3.81 -24.72
N GLY A 342 10.20 -3.23 -25.70
CA GLY A 342 9.69 -2.03 -26.39
C GLY A 342 8.33 -2.27 -27.08
N SER A 343 8.09 -3.50 -27.56
CA SER A 343 6.81 -3.88 -28.16
C SER A 343 5.69 -4.01 -27.13
N ASP A 344 5.97 -4.57 -25.95
CA ASP A 344 5.01 -4.61 -24.84
C ASP A 344 4.65 -3.19 -24.36
N GLN A 345 5.66 -2.31 -24.22
CA GLN A 345 5.43 -0.91 -23.87
C GLN A 345 4.53 -0.20 -24.90
N LEU A 346 4.71 -0.46 -26.19
CA LEU A 346 3.86 0.09 -27.26
C LEU A 346 2.43 -0.46 -27.22
N LYS A 347 2.26 -1.78 -27.03
CA LYS A 347 0.94 -2.41 -26.89
C LYS A 347 0.18 -1.84 -25.69
N VAL A 348 0.83 -1.79 -24.53
CA VAL A 348 0.26 -1.20 -23.30
C VAL A 348 -0.10 0.27 -23.50
N SER A 349 0.82 1.08 -24.05
CA SER A 349 0.58 2.51 -24.30
C SER A 349 -0.62 2.70 -25.25
N THR A 350 -0.66 1.93 -26.34
CA THR A 350 -1.73 1.99 -27.34
C THR A 350 -3.09 1.63 -26.72
N ALA A 351 -3.13 0.57 -25.90
CA ALA A 351 -4.35 0.14 -25.24
C ALA A 351 -4.87 1.21 -24.26
N ILE A 352 -3.98 1.83 -23.48
CA ILE A 352 -4.32 2.91 -22.54
C ILE A 352 -4.93 4.11 -23.28
N VAL A 353 -4.30 4.57 -24.37
CA VAL A 353 -4.80 5.71 -25.17
C VAL A 353 -6.17 5.44 -25.76
N ARG A 354 -6.39 4.22 -26.28
CA ARG A 354 -7.70 3.81 -26.80
C ARG A 354 -8.80 3.90 -25.74
N LYS A 355 -8.51 3.42 -24.52
CA LYS A 355 -9.49 3.43 -23.42
C LYS A 355 -9.76 4.84 -22.91
N LEU A 356 -8.74 5.71 -22.94
CA LEU A 356 -8.89 7.12 -22.61
C LEU A 356 -9.86 7.84 -23.56
N LYS A 357 -9.78 7.54 -24.87
CA LYS A 357 -10.69 8.10 -25.87
C LYS A 357 -11.11 7.11 -26.94
N PRO A 358 -12.18 6.33 -26.70
CA PRO A 358 -12.64 5.30 -27.64
C PRO A 358 -13.06 5.83 -29.01
N ASN A 359 -13.33 7.13 -29.12
CA ASN A 359 -13.64 7.78 -30.39
C ASN A 359 -12.39 8.09 -31.23
N CYS A 360 -11.20 8.16 -30.65
CA CYS A 360 -9.93 8.34 -31.36
C CYS A 360 -9.45 6.98 -31.90
N GLY A 361 -9.46 6.81 -33.21
CA GLY A 361 -9.18 5.54 -33.88
C GLY A 361 -7.80 5.45 -34.53
N PHE A 362 -6.93 6.43 -34.32
CA PHE A 362 -5.58 6.46 -34.88
C PHE A 362 -4.53 6.76 -33.81
N ILE A 363 -3.28 6.34 -34.03
CA ILE A 363 -2.12 6.61 -33.17
C ILE A 363 -0.89 6.91 -34.04
N LEU A 364 -0.08 7.87 -33.61
CA LEU A 364 1.18 8.22 -34.25
C LEU A 364 2.36 7.61 -33.50
N LEU A 365 3.25 6.93 -34.23
CA LEU A 365 4.40 6.22 -33.67
C LEU A 365 5.69 6.64 -34.38
N ASP A 366 6.64 7.25 -33.66
CA ASP A 366 7.95 7.55 -34.23
C ASP A 366 8.96 6.46 -33.85
N LYS A 367 9.93 6.21 -34.74
CA LYS A 367 11.12 5.36 -34.49
C LYS A 367 10.85 3.86 -34.29
N LEU A 368 10.05 3.26 -35.18
CA LEU A 368 9.80 1.81 -35.11
C LEU A 368 11.01 0.94 -35.51
N GLU A 369 12.16 1.50 -35.89
CA GLU A 369 13.40 0.74 -36.18
C GLU A 369 13.88 -0.15 -35.03
N GLN A 370 13.44 0.10 -33.79
CA GLN A 370 13.79 -0.71 -32.62
C GLN A 370 13.13 -2.10 -32.61
N MET A 371 12.13 -2.32 -33.46
CA MET A 371 11.41 -3.59 -33.59
C MET A 371 11.95 -4.40 -34.76
N ASP A 372 12.03 -5.72 -34.60
CA ASP A 372 12.24 -6.64 -35.72
C ASP A 372 10.96 -6.77 -36.58
N LEU A 373 11.10 -7.43 -37.72
CA LEU A 373 9.99 -7.56 -38.68
C LEU A 373 8.87 -8.47 -38.18
N GLU A 374 9.18 -9.48 -37.35
CA GLU A 374 8.19 -10.38 -36.78
C GLU A 374 7.31 -9.64 -35.78
N THR A 375 7.92 -8.93 -34.84
CA THR A 375 7.20 -8.13 -33.84
C THR A 375 6.38 -7.01 -34.50
N LEU A 376 6.87 -6.41 -35.59
CA LEU A 376 6.10 -5.43 -36.36
C LEU A 376 4.84 -6.03 -37.00
N LYS A 377 4.94 -7.24 -37.55
CA LYS A 377 3.78 -7.95 -38.13
C LYS A 377 2.76 -8.30 -37.05
N GLU A 378 3.20 -8.82 -35.91
CA GLU A 378 2.32 -9.11 -34.78
C GLU A 378 1.63 -7.84 -34.26
N PHE A 379 2.37 -6.74 -34.14
CA PHE A 379 1.80 -5.46 -33.71
C PHE A 379 0.79 -4.91 -34.72
N GLY A 380 1.09 -5.03 -36.03
CA GLY A 380 0.16 -4.68 -37.10
C GLY A 380 -1.13 -5.50 -37.07
N GLN A 381 -1.03 -6.83 -36.92
CA GLN A 381 -2.18 -7.72 -36.79
C GLN A 381 -3.01 -7.39 -35.55
N TRP A 382 -2.37 -7.11 -34.42
CA TRP A 382 -3.06 -6.69 -33.20
C TRP A 382 -3.82 -5.38 -33.41
N LEU A 383 -3.23 -4.39 -34.08
CA LEU A 383 -3.91 -3.13 -34.43
C LEU A 383 -5.12 -3.36 -35.35
N GLU A 384 -5.04 -4.30 -36.30
CA GLU A 384 -6.17 -4.66 -37.16
C GLU A 384 -7.30 -5.31 -36.37
N GLN A 385 -6.99 -6.26 -35.49
CA GLN A 385 -7.97 -6.90 -34.59
C GLN A 385 -8.68 -5.87 -33.71
N GLU A 386 -7.94 -4.89 -33.21
CA GLU A 386 -8.49 -3.81 -32.40
C GLU A 386 -9.20 -2.69 -33.20
N GLY A 387 -9.10 -2.75 -34.53
CA GLY A 387 -9.69 -1.77 -35.44
C GLY A 387 -9.00 -0.40 -35.39
N LEU A 388 -7.75 -0.32 -34.93
CA LEU A 388 -6.96 0.90 -34.81
C LEU A 388 -6.12 1.15 -36.07
N GLN A 389 -5.83 2.42 -36.33
CA GLN A 389 -4.91 2.86 -37.39
C GLN A 389 -3.62 3.40 -36.75
N ALA A 390 -2.48 2.76 -36.98
CA ALA A 390 -1.19 3.32 -36.58
C ALA A 390 -0.48 3.89 -37.80
N ILE A 391 -0.04 5.15 -37.71
CA ILE A 391 0.85 5.76 -38.71
C ILE A 391 2.22 5.89 -38.06
N ALA A 392 3.19 5.20 -38.63
CA ALA A 392 4.49 5.07 -38.02
C ALA A 392 5.64 5.44 -38.95
N THR A 393 6.77 5.86 -38.38
CA THR A 393 8.02 6.06 -39.14
C THR A 393 9.00 4.93 -38.86
N ARG A 394 9.76 4.54 -39.88
CA ARG A 394 10.88 3.59 -39.75
C ARG A 394 12.02 3.98 -40.67
N VAL A 395 13.26 3.80 -40.22
CA VAL A 395 14.44 3.94 -41.08
C VAL A 395 14.63 2.67 -41.91
N SER A 396 13.86 2.53 -42.98
CA SER A 396 13.94 1.40 -43.92
C SER A 396 13.41 1.80 -45.30
N THR A 397 13.82 1.09 -46.34
CA THR A 397 13.25 1.17 -47.69
C THR A 397 12.80 -0.21 -48.17
N GLY A 398 12.61 -1.15 -47.24
CA GLY A 398 12.16 -2.51 -47.54
C GLY A 398 10.66 -2.60 -47.79
N GLU A 399 10.21 -3.81 -48.13
CA GLU A 399 8.81 -4.13 -48.46
C GLU A 399 7.83 -3.93 -47.30
N GLU A 400 8.32 -3.82 -46.06
CA GLU A 400 7.49 -3.50 -44.90
C GLU A 400 7.00 -2.05 -44.90
N CYS A 401 7.61 -1.16 -45.68
CA CYS A 401 7.23 0.24 -45.77
C CYS A 401 6.07 0.41 -46.75
N SER A 402 4.91 0.84 -46.23
CA SER A 402 3.74 1.16 -47.06
C SER A 402 4.00 2.36 -47.98
N ILE A 403 4.83 3.30 -47.52
CA ILE A 403 5.12 4.57 -48.17
C ILE A 403 6.59 4.86 -47.99
N ILE A 404 7.30 5.24 -49.05
CA ILE A 404 8.71 5.63 -48.96
C ILE A 404 8.82 7.13 -49.22
N ILE A 405 9.47 7.84 -48.30
CA ILE A 405 9.76 9.27 -48.45
C ILE A 405 11.21 9.46 -48.91
N GLU A 406 11.37 10.16 -50.02
CA GLU A 406 12.65 10.53 -50.63
C GLU A 406 12.65 12.02 -50.97
N ASP A 407 13.65 12.74 -50.48
CA ASP A 407 13.86 14.18 -50.66
C ASP A 407 12.60 15.04 -50.38
N GLY A 408 11.81 14.65 -49.38
CA GLY A 408 10.59 15.35 -48.99
C GLY A 408 9.37 15.07 -49.86
N TYR A 409 9.44 14.10 -50.78
CA TYR A 409 8.34 13.59 -51.59
C TYR A 409 8.02 12.13 -51.26
N VAL A 410 6.81 11.69 -51.61
CA VAL A 410 6.53 10.25 -51.71
C VAL A 410 7.22 9.73 -52.98
N ALA A 411 7.97 8.63 -52.88
CA ALA A 411 8.67 8.04 -54.01
C ALA A 411 7.69 7.78 -55.17
N GLY A 412 8.00 8.31 -56.36
CA GLY A 412 7.12 8.25 -57.55
C GLY A 412 6.02 9.33 -57.62
N GLN A 413 6.01 10.32 -56.73
CA GLN A 413 5.05 11.43 -56.68
C GLN A 413 5.72 12.81 -56.66
N GLU A 414 6.83 12.97 -57.38
CA GLU A 414 7.69 14.18 -57.33
C GLU A 414 7.01 15.45 -57.90
N ASP A 415 6.06 15.29 -58.83
CA ASP A 415 5.39 16.40 -59.54
C ASP A 415 4.03 16.83 -58.94
N ILE A 416 3.66 16.34 -57.75
CA ILE A 416 2.38 16.71 -57.14
C ILE A 416 2.43 18.15 -56.60
N GLN A 417 1.53 19.00 -57.11
CA GLN A 417 1.25 20.33 -56.56
C GLN A 417 -0.06 20.30 -55.77
N LEU A 418 -0.02 20.66 -54.48
CA LEU A 418 -1.19 20.65 -53.59
C LEU A 418 -1.78 22.07 -53.42
N GLN A 419 -0.95 23.10 -53.51
CA GLN A 419 -1.34 24.49 -53.63
C GLN A 419 -1.12 25.04 -55.05
N LYS A 420 -1.99 25.98 -55.45
CA LYS A 420 -1.72 26.78 -56.65
C LYS A 420 -0.53 27.71 -56.39
N PRO A 421 0.41 27.85 -57.34
CA PRO A 421 1.55 28.75 -57.18
C PRO A 421 1.06 30.19 -56.93
N PRO A 422 1.72 30.96 -56.05
CA PRO A 422 1.44 32.38 -55.91
C PRO A 422 1.82 33.09 -57.21
N GLY A 423 0.86 33.26 -58.13
CA GLY A 423 1.12 33.86 -59.44
C GLY A 423 0.00 33.80 -60.48
N GLU A 424 -0.99 32.90 -60.38
CA GLU A 424 -2.19 33.02 -61.23
C GLU A 424 -3.11 34.12 -60.69
N ILE A 425 -2.82 35.35 -61.12
CA ILE A 425 -3.81 36.42 -61.15
C ILE A 425 -4.84 35.97 -62.18
N ASP A 426 -6.02 35.55 -61.73
CA ASP A 426 -7.20 35.49 -62.58
C ASP A 426 -7.38 36.90 -63.17
N PRO A 427 -7.14 37.12 -64.48
CA PRO A 427 -7.38 38.42 -65.06
C PRO A 427 -8.90 38.52 -65.11
N GLY A 428 -9.49 39.06 -64.04
CA GLY A 428 -10.91 39.36 -63.98
C GLY A 428 -11.35 40.07 -65.27
N PRO A 429 -12.65 39.98 -65.63
CA PRO A 429 -13.15 40.26 -66.97
C PRO A 429 -12.52 41.52 -67.54
N SER A 430 -11.78 41.35 -68.65
CA SER A 430 -11.05 42.39 -69.34
C SER A 430 -11.93 43.63 -69.51
N TRP A 431 -11.56 44.71 -68.83
CA TRP A 431 -12.13 46.03 -69.06
C TRP A 431 -11.92 46.39 -70.54
N LYS A 432 -13.02 46.49 -71.31
CA LYS A 432 -12.98 47.08 -72.64
C LYS A 432 -12.89 48.60 -72.49
N VAL A 433 -11.80 49.16 -72.99
CA VAL A 433 -11.59 50.61 -73.07
C VAL A 433 -12.48 51.16 -74.18
N GLY A 434 -13.37 52.09 -73.81
CA GLY A 434 -14.04 53.01 -74.75
C GLY A 434 -15.46 52.64 -75.16
N GLU A 435 -16.43 52.87 -74.27
CA GLU A 435 -17.81 53.24 -74.63
C GLU A 435 -18.30 54.21 -73.55
N PHE A 436 -18.51 55.48 -73.93
CA PHE A 436 -19.25 56.49 -73.19
C PHE A 436 -20.36 57.00 -74.09
#